data_AF-A0A967TA37-F1
#
_entry.id   AF-A0A967TA37-F1
#
_cell.length_a   1.000
_cell.length_b   1.000
_cell.length_c   1.000
_cell.angle_alpha   90.00
_cell.angle_beta   90.00
_cell.angle_gamma   90.00
#
_symmetry.space_group_name_H-M   'P 1'
#
loop_
_entity.id
_entity.type
_entity.pdbx_description
1 polymer ?
#
loop_
_entity_poly.entity_id
_entity_poly.type
_entity_poly.pdbx_seq_one_letter_code
_entity_poly.pdbx_strand_id
1 'polypeptide(L)' 'NGQVTQDEFLDFWKRRFHKVDKNGDGVHDQTEILNSRDFEVFDSNKDGVISLDEEISMRKRHWRRFD' A
#
# COMPACT_ATOMS: atom_id res chain seq x y z
N ASN A 1 17.64 17.72 10.77
CA ASN A 1 17.47 17.52 9.32
C ASN A 1 16.30 16.58 9.16
N GLY A 2 15.12 17.08 8.75
CA GLY A 2 13.84 16.37 8.82
C GLY A 2 13.71 15.20 7.84
N GLN A 3 14.56 14.19 7.97
CA GLN A 3 14.48 12.95 7.23
C GLN A 3 13.37 12.09 7.83
N VAL A 4 12.42 11.67 7.00
CA VAL A 4 11.42 10.66 7.36
C VAL A 4 12.14 9.33 7.46
N THR A 5 11.99 8.62 8.56
CA THR A 5 12.52 7.26 8.73
C THR A 5 11.66 6.24 7.98
N GLN A 6 12.21 5.07 7.68
CA GLN A 6 11.44 3.99 7.04
C GLN A 6 10.21 3.62 7.88
N ASP A 7 10.33 3.62 9.20
CA ASP A 7 9.20 3.32 10.08
C ASP A 7 8.12 4.40 9.99
N GLU A 8 8.47 5.68 10.04
CA GLU A 8 7.51 6.78 9.85
C GLU A 8 6.84 6.74 8.48
N PHE A 9 7.57 6.35 7.43
CA PHE A 9 7.02 6.17 6.09
C PHE A 9 6.01 5.01 6.06
N LEU A 10 6.35 3.85 6.61
CA LEU A 10 5.43 2.70 6.67
C LEU A 10 4.19 3.01 7.51
N ASP A 11 4.36 3.72 8.64
CA ASP A 11 3.26 4.09 9.52
C ASP A 11 2.29 5.07 8.85
N PHE A 12 2.82 6.02 8.07
CA PHE A 12 2.02 6.90 7.24
C PHE A 12 1.20 6.12 6.21
N TRP A 13 1.81 5.17 5.51
CA TRP A 13 1.11 4.33 4.53
C TRP A 13 0.06 3.43 5.17
N LYS A 14 0.35 2.79 6.32
CA LYS A 14 -0.67 2.03 7.08
C LYS A 14 -1.91 2.86 7.38
N ARG A 15 -1.74 4.08 7.90
CA ARG A 15 -2.87 4.96 8.20
C ARG A 15 -3.64 5.38 6.94
N ARG A 16 -2.95 5.53 5.82
CA ARG A 16 -3.57 5.84 4.54
C ARG A 16 -4.33 4.65 3.97
N PHE A 17 -3.78 3.44 4.11
CA PHE A 17 -4.43 2.19 3.74
C PHE A 17 -5.79 2.06 4.43
N HIS A 18 -5.81 2.22 5.75
CA HIS A 18 -7.04 2.15 6.56
C HIS A 18 -8.05 3.27 6.24
N LYS A 19 -7.63 4.36 5.57
CA LYS A 19 -8.55 5.39 5.10
C LYS A 19 -9.21 5.04 3.77
N VAL A 20 -8.57 4.19 2.97
CA VAL A 20 -9.08 3.74 1.67
C VAL A 20 -9.92 2.48 1.83
N ASP A 21 -9.54 1.62 2.79
CA ASP A 21 -10.29 0.43 3.22
C ASP A 21 -11.58 0.89 3.91
N LYS A 22 -12.66 0.97 3.12
CA LYS A 22 -13.97 1.47 3.57
C LYS A 22 -14.78 0.36 4.22
N ASN A 23 -14.60 -0.87 3.73
CA ASN A 23 -15.33 -2.03 4.23
C ASN A 23 -14.69 -2.61 5.51
N GLY A 24 -13.45 -2.23 5.81
CA GLY A 24 -12.69 -2.63 7.01
C GLY A 24 -12.21 -4.08 6.96
N ASP A 25 -12.08 -4.67 5.77
CA ASP A 25 -11.68 -6.07 5.61
C ASP A 25 -10.16 -6.28 5.60
N GLY A 26 -9.39 -5.18 5.63
CA GLY A 26 -7.93 -5.22 5.66
C GLY A 26 -7.29 -5.45 4.29
N VAL A 27 -8.08 -5.40 3.21
CA VAL A 27 -7.62 -5.43 1.82
C VAL A 27 -8.25 -4.28 1.03
N HIS A 28 -7.69 -3.94 -0.13
CA HIS A 28 -8.39 -3.07 -1.08
C HIS A 28 -8.79 -3.85 -2.30
N ASP A 29 -10.08 -3.88 -2.59
CA ASP A 29 -10.58 -4.47 -3.81
C ASP A 29 -10.62 -3.45 -4.98
N GLN A 30 -11.02 -3.91 -6.17
CA GLN A 30 -11.17 -3.07 -7.36
C GLN A 30 -12.27 -2.00 -7.23
N THR A 31 -13.18 -2.14 -6.26
CA THR A 31 -14.23 -1.15 -5.99
C THR A 31 -13.73 -0.02 -5.09
N GLU A 32 -12.76 -0.32 -4.23
CA GLU A 32 -12.10 0.65 -3.36
C GLU A 32 -10.95 1.38 -4.06
N ILE A 33 -10.28 0.72 -5.01
CA ILE A 33 -9.21 1.28 -5.83
C ILE A 33 -9.79 1.86 -7.12
N LEU A 34 -9.81 3.18 -7.23
CA LEU A 34 -10.33 3.88 -8.41
C LEU A 34 -9.45 3.73 -9.68
N ASN A 35 -8.21 3.25 -9.54
CA ASN A 35 -7.25 3.16 -10.64
C ASN A 35 -6.75 1.73 -10.86
N SER A 36 -7.29 1.04 -11.87
CA SER A 36 -6.94 -0.34 -12.22
C SER A 36 -5.46 -0.54 -12.57
N ARG A 37 -4.78 0.51 -13.04
CA ARG A 37 -3.34 0.42 -13.35
C ARG A 37 -2.48 0.35 -12.10
N ASP A 38 -2.87 1.09 -11.07
CA ASP A 38 -2.22 0.99 -9.77
C ASP A 38 -2.56 -0.37 -9.15
N PHE A 39 -3.79 -0.83 -9.32
CA PHE A 39 -4.23 -2.13 -8.84
C PHE A 39 -3.31 -3.27 -9.30
N GLU A 40 -3.09 -3.41 -10.61
CA GLU A 40 -2.20 -4.46 -11.17
C GLU A 40 -0.74 -4.34 -10.73
N VAL A 41 -0.29 -3.14 -10.36
CA VAL A 41 1.06 -2.93 -9.86
C VAL A 41 1.19 -3.39 -8.42
N PHE A 42 0.18 -3.19 -7.58
CA PHE A 42 0.20 -3.56 -6.17
C PHE A 42 -0.23 -5.01 -5.93
N ASP A 43 -1.22 -5.52 -6.68
CA ASP A 43 -1.71 -6.91 -6.66
C ASP A 43 -0.66 -7.86 -7.30
N SER A 44 0.34 -8.20 -6.50
CA SER A 44 1.49 -8.98 -6.96
C SER A 44 1.16 -10.46 -7.08
N ASN A 45 0.26 -10.96 -6.22
CA ASN A 45 -0.17 -12.35 -6.21
C ASN A 45 -1.34 -12.62 -7.19
N LYS A 46 -1.95 -11.57 -7.74
CA LYS A 46 -3.08 -11.59 -8.69
C LYS A 46 -4.33 -12.25 -8.10
N ASP A 47 -4.56 -12.07 -6.81
CA ASP A 47 -5.73 -12.60 -6.11
C ASP A 47 -6.96 -11.68 -6.24
N GLY A 48 -6.79 -10.50 -6.85
CA GLY A 48 -7.88 -9.56 -7.09
C GLY A 48 -8.16 -8.64 -5.90
N VAL A 49 -7.30 -8.65 -4.88
CA VAL A 49 -7.26 -7.63 -3.81
C VAL A 49 -5.83 -7.15 -3.55
N ILE A 50 -5.67 -6.03 -2.86
CA ILE A 50 -4.37 -5.56 -2.37
C ILE A 50 -4.38 -5.65 -0.87
N SER A 51 -3.58 -6.56 -0.34
CA SER A 51 -3.40 -6.67 1.11
C SER A 51 -2.45 -5.59 1.66
N LEU A 52 -2.59 -5.29 2.95
CA LEU A 52 -1.66 -4.40 3.63
C LEU A 52 -0.21 -4.88 3.51
N ASP A 53 0.03 -6.20 3.52
CA ASP A 53 1.37 -6.77 3.39
C ASP A 53 1.98 -6.52 2.00
N GLU A 54 1.17 -6.64 0.95
CA GLU A 54 1.59 -6.33 -0.42
C GLU A 54 1.91 -4.84 -0.58
N GLU A 55 1.08 -3.96 -0.03
CA GLU A 55 1.36 -2.52 -0.05
C GLU A 55 2.66 -2.19 0.71
N ILE A 56 2.82 -2.72 1.94
CA ILE A 56 4.03 -2.52 2.75
C ILE A 56 5.27 -3.04 2.02
N SER A 57 5.19 -4.23 1.44
CA SER A 57 6.29 -4.88 0.74
C SER A 57 6.72 -4.11 -0.51
N MET A 58 5.75 -3.63 -1.30
CA MET A 58 5.98 -2.74 -2.45
C MET A 58 6.61 -1.42 -2.00
N ARG A 59 6.02 -0.75 -1.01
CA ARG A 59 6.49 0.55 -0.49
C ARG A 59 7.90 0.45 0.09
N LYS A 60 8.21 -0.63 0.81
CA LYS A 60 9.54 -0.91 1.34
C LYS A 60 10.56 -1.18 0.23
N ARG A 61 10.15 -1.88 -0.84
CA ARG A 61 10.99 -2.08 -2.03
C ARG A 61 11.28 -0.76 -2.74
N HIS A 62 10.29 0.10 -2.89
CA HIS A 62 10.45 1.44 -3.46
C HIS A 62 11.33 2.35 -2.59
N TRP A 63 11.18 2.29 -1.26
CA TRP A 63 12.01 3.04 -0.31
C TRP A 63 13.49 2.68 -0.44
N ARG A 64 13.82 1.37 -0.48
CA ARG A 64 15.21 0.89 -0.67
C ARG A 64 15.85 1.31 -2.00
N ARG A 65 15.05 1.77 -2.96
CA ARG A 65 15.53 2.23 -4.27
C ARG A 65 15.69 3.76 -4.32
N PHE A 66 15.15 4.47 -3.33
CA PHE A 66 15.17 5.93 -3.24
C PHE A 66 16.16 6.47 -2.17
N ASP A 67 16.53 5.63 -1.19
CA ASP A 67 17.67 5.85 -0.27
C ASP A 67 19.02 5.60 -0.98
#